data_AF-A0A2D5HPT7-F1
#
_entry.id   AF-A0A2D5HPT7-F1
#
_cell.length_a   1.000
_cell.length_b   1.000
_cell.length_c   1.000
_cell.angle_alpha   90.00
_cell.angle_beta   90.00
_cell.angle_gamma   90.00
#
_symmetry.space_group_name_H-M   'P 1'
#
loop_
_entity.id
_entity.type
_entity.pdbx_description
1 polymer ?
#
loop_
_entity_poly.entity_id
_entity_poly.type
_entity_poly.pdbx_seq_one_letter_code
_entity_poly.pdbx_strand_id
1 'polypeptide(L)'
;YKNDSTAGIVSLIIMVGIIFYSLIQFRKSNKGFISLSDSLKIGMGTSLVSALIGIIYTQILINFIDPDTLTKSLELSMETIRIQNPEMPQEALETARSIQEKMSSPLILSAVQIIFALFFGFIVSLISGLIVKKSRAQ
;
A
#
# COMPACT_ATOMS: atom_id res chain seq x y z
N TYR A 1 -5.24 -1.12 22.01
CA TYR A 1 -5.13 -0.28 20.80
C TYR A 1 -6.46 -0.31 20.06
N LYS A 2 -7.23 0.78 20.07
CA LYS A 2 -8.45 0.85 19.23
C LYS A 2 -8.01 0.82 17.77
N ASN A 3 -8.69 0.03 16.96
CA ASN A 3 -8.52 -0.02 15.51
C ASN A 3 -8.85 1.39 14.98
N ASP A 4 -7.85 2.25 14.84
CA ASP A 4 -8.06 3.64 14.49
C ASP A 4 -8.22 3.74 12.97
N SER A 5 -9.41 3.36 12.50
CA SER A 5 -9.83 3.42 11.10
C SER A 5 -9.59 4.81 10.48
N THR A 6 -9.51 5.84 11.32
CA THR A 6 -9.07 7.19 10.97
C THR A 6 -7.74 7.20 10.22
N ALA A 7 -6.73 6.49 10.72
CA ALA A 7 -5.41 6.45 10.08
C ALA A 7 -5.50 5.86 8.68
N GLY A 8 -6.24 4.76 8.51
CA GLY A 8 -6.46 4.13 7.21
C GLY A 8 -7.21 5.02 6.23
N ILE A 9 -8.23 5.75 6.69
CA ILE A 9 -8.98 6.71 5.87
C ILE A 9 -8.07 7.87 5.44
N VAL A 10 -7.28 8.42 6.35
CA VAL A 10 -6.33 9.50 6.04
C VAL A 10 -5.30 9.03 5.01
N SER A 11 -4.72 7.83 5.18
CA SER A 11 -3.79 7.25 4.20
C SER A 11 -4.44 7.07 2.82
N LEU A 12 -5.70 6.63 2.77
CA LEU A 12 -6.44 6.48 1.52
C LEU A 12 -6.65 7.83 0.82
N ILE A 13 -7.06 8.86 1.56
CA ILE A 13 -7.25 10.22 1.03
C ILE A 13 -5.94 10.77 0.47
N ILE A 14 -4.82 10.58 1.19
CA ILE A 14 -3.49 11.02 0.73
C ILE A 14 -3.11 10.30 -0.56
N MET A 15 -3.27 8.98 -0.64
CA MET A 15 -2.96 8.20 -1.84
C MET A 15 -3.76 8.68 -3.06
N VAL A 16 -5.08 8.84 -2.90
CA VAL A 16 -5.96 9.34 -3.96
C VAL A 16 -5.58 10.75 -4.35
N GLY A 17 -5.36 11.63 -3.36
CA GLY A 17 -4.99 13.03 -3.57
C GLY A 17 -3.68 13.18 -4.35
N ILE A 18 -2.63 12.43 -4.00
CA ILE A 18 -1.34 12.45 -4.68
C ILE A 18 -1.48 12.00 -6.14
N ILE A 19 -2.14 10.86 -6.39
CA ILE A 19 -2.33 10.36 -7.76
C ILE A 19 -3.15 11.37 -8.57
N PHE A 20 -4.28 11.85 -8.04
CA PHE A 20 -5.14 12.82 -8.73
C PHE A 20 -4.39 14.13 -9.04
N TYR A 21 -3.60 14.63 -8.09
CA TYR A 21 -2.74 15.79 -8.28
C TYR A 21 -1.70 15.56 -9.39
N SER A 22 -1.02 14.42 -9.41
CA SER A 22 -0.07 14.05 -10.47
C SER A 22 -0.72 14.07 -11.86
N LEU A 23 -1.96 13.56 -11.98
CA LEU A 23 -2.70 13.60 -13.25
C LEU A 23 -3.04 15.03 -13.70
N ILE A 24 -3.50 15.88 -12.77
CA ILE A 24 -3.81 17.29 -13.07
C ILE A 24 -2.54 18.02 -13.52
N GLN A 25 -1.42 17.83 -12.82
CA GLN A 25 -0.17 18.47 -13.16
C GLN A 25 0.34 18.03 -14.53
N PHE A 26 0.30 16.73 -14.83
CA PHE A 26 0.65 16.24 -16.16
C PHE A 26 -0.26 16.85 -17.24
N ARG A 27 -1.58 16.88 -17.00
CA ARG A 27 -2.53 17.47 -17.94
C ARG A 27 -2.23 18.94 -18.22
N LYS A 28 -1.90 19.74 -17.19
CA LYS A 28 -1.52 21.15 -17.35
C LYS A 28 -0.25 21.28 -18.21
N SER A 29 0.77 20.50 -17.92
CA SER A 29 2.02 20.47 -18.68
C SER A 29 1.83 19.97 -20.12
N ASN A 30 0.83 19.13 -20.36
CA ASN A 30 0.52 18.55 -21.67
C ASN A 30 -0.59 19.34 -22.42
N LYS A 31 -0.56 20.68 -22.32
CA LYS A 31 -1.48 21.60 -23.03
C LYS A 31 -2.97 21.35 -22.73
N GLY A 32 -3.28 20.83 -21.54
CA GLY A 32 -4.64 20.55 -21.10
C GLY A 32 -5.20 19.19 -21.53
N PHE A 33 -4.39 18.33 -22.14
CA PHE A 33 -4.81 17.01 -22.62
C PHE A 33 -4.19 15.87 -21.81
N ILE A 34 -4.96 14.82 -21.58
CA ILE A 34 -4.48 13.59 -20.95
C ILE A 34 -5.34 12.43 -21.44
N SER A 35 -4.68 11.36 -21.92
CA SER A 35 -5.37 10.12 -22.28
C SER A 35 -5.52 9.20 -21.07
N LEU A 36 -6.35 8.16 -21.20
CA LEU A 36 -6.46 7.15 -20.17
C LEU A 36 -5.13 6.38 -20.01
N SER A 37 -4.44 6.08 -21.11
CA SER A 37 -3.13 5.41 -21.07
C SER A 37 -2.10 6.25 -20.32
N ASP A 38 -2.07 7.57 -20.55
CA ASP A 38 -1.18 8.48 -19.80
C ASP A 38 -1.52 8.44 -18.31
N SER A 39 -2.82 8.47 -17.98
CA SER A 39 -3.27 8.44 -16.59
C SER A 39 -2.84 7.18 -15.85
N LEU A 40 -3.00 6.01 -16.49
CA LEU A 40 -2.56 4.73 -15.93
C LEU A 40 -1.03 4.71 -15.74
N LYS A 41 -0.25 5.16 -16.73
CA LYS A 41 1.22 5.23 -16.63
C LYS A 41 1.68 6.12 -15.49
N ILE A 42 1.11 7.32 -15.38
CA ILE A 42 1.47 8.29 -14.34
C ILE A 42 1.06 7.77 -12.97
N GLY A 43 -0.16 7.24 -12.83
CA GLY A 43 -0.65 6.75 -11.55
C GLY A 43 0.10 5.51 -11.06
N MET A 44 0.36 4.55 -11.94
CA MET A 44 1.21 3.39 -11.62
C MET A 44 2.64 3.80 -11.30
N GLY A 45 3.24 4.70 -12.07
CA GLY A 45 4.59 5.22 -11.83
C GLY A 45 4.69 5.94 -10.48
N THR A 46 3.71 6.79 -10.16
CA THR A 46 3.61 7.47 -8.86
C THR A 46 3.50 6.47 -7.72
N SER A 47 2.65 5.45 -7.87
CA SER A 47 2.42 4.43 -6.85
C SER A 47 3.65 3.57 -6.60
N LEU A 48 4.39 3.21 -7.67
CA LEU A 48 5.65 2.48 -7.56
C LEU A 48 6.71 3.28 -6.80
N VAL A 49 6.87 4.57 -7.13
CA VAL A 49 7.82 5.45 -6.42
C VAL A 49 7.47 5.55 -4.94
N SER A 50 6.18 5.74 -4.62
CA SER A 50 5.72 5.77 -3.22
C SER A 50 6.00 4.46 -2.48
N ALA A 51 5.80 3.31 -3.15
CA ALA A 51 6.09 2.00 -2.57
C ALA A 51 7.59 1.82 -2.28
N LEU A 52 8.45 2.24 -3.20
CA LEU A 52 9.91 2.17 -3.03
C LEU A 52 10.38 3.04 -1.85
N ILE A 53 9.85 4.26 -1.73
CA ILE A 53 10.13 5.14 -0.57
C ILE A 53 9.69 4.46 0.72
N GLY A 54 8.48 3.88 0.73
CA GLY A 54 7.96 3.15 1.88
C GLY A 54 8.82 1.94 2.26
N ILE A 55 9.32 1.18 1.28
CA ILE A 55 10.22 0.05 1.51
C ILE A 55 11.53 0.52 2.14
N ILE A 56 12.14 1.59 1.61
CA ILE A 56 13.37 2.15 2.17
C ILE A 56 13.15 2.54 3.63
N TYR A 57 12.05 3.24 3.93
CA TYR A 57 11.69 3.59 5.30
C TYR A 57 11.53 2.35 6.19
N THR A 58 10.79 1.33 5.74
CA THR A 58 10.59 0.09 6.49
C THR A 58 11.91 -0.63 6.75
N GLN A 59 12.82 -0.68 5.76
CA GLN A 59 14.14 -1.29 5.95
C GLN A 59 14.97 -0.51 6.98
N ILE A 60 14.93 0.82 6.97
CA ILE A 60 15.62 1.61 8.00
C ILE A 60 15.01 1.34 9.38
N LEU A 61 13.68 1.27 9.48
CA LEU A 61 12.97 1.00 10.72
C LEU A 61 13.40 -0.32 11.34
N ILE A 62 13.32 -1.42 10.59
CA ILE A 62 13.56 -2.77 11.11
C ILE A 62 15.04 -3.11 11.27
N ASN A 63 15.96 -2.38 10.65
CA ASN A 63 17.39 -2.64 10.78
C ASN A 63 18.10 -1.70 11.77
N PHE A 64 17.58 -0.49 11.99
CA PHE A 64 18.30 0.54 12.76
C PHE A 64 17.49 1.23 13.85
N ILE A 65 16.18 1.45 13.65
CA ILE A 65 15.38 2.27 14.58
C ILE A 65 14.72 1.41 15.65
N ASP A 66 13.99 0.36 15.26
CA ASP A 66 13.35 -0.60 16.17
C ASP A 66 13.39 -2.01 15.55
N PRO A 67 14.50 -2.75 15.76
CA PRO A 67 14.68 -4.09 15.21
C PRO A 67 13.61 -5.10 15.67
N ASP A 68 13.01 -4.86 16.82
CA ASP A 68 12.00 -5.75 17.41
C ASP A 68 10.58 -5.47 16.89
N THR A 69 10.38 -4.44 16.04
CA THR A 69 9.04 -4.07 15.54
C THR A 69 8.32 -5.26 14.92
N LEU A 70 9.01 -6.07 14.10
CA LEU A 70 8.38 -7.21 13.43
C LEU A 70 7.97 -8.30 14.42
N THR A 71 8.83 -8.64 15.38
CA THR A 71 8.55 -9.63 16.42
C THR A 71 7.36 -9.20 17.29
N LYS A 72 7.37 -7.95 17.76
CA LYS A 72 6.27 -7.36 18.55
C LYS A 72 4.95 -7.39 17.76
N SER A 73 5.00 -7.06 16.47
CA SER A 73 3.82 -7.08 15.60
C SER A 73 3.26 -8.49 15.41
N LEU A 74 4.14 -9.49 15.27
CA LEU A 74 3.76 -10.89 15.16
C LEU A 74 3.11 -11.39 16.46
N GLU A 75 3.71 -11.11 17.61
CA GLU A 75 3.17 -11.49 18.92
C GLU A 75 1.79 -10.89 19.17
N LEU A 76 1.63 -9.59 18.89
CA LEU A 76 0.34 -8.90 19.00
C LEU A 76 -0.73 -9.52 18.09
N SER A 77 -0.33 -9.89 16.87
CA SER A 77 -1.21 -10.54 15.89
C SER A 77 -1.63 -11.94 16.37
N MET A 78 -0.70 -12.75 16.87
CA MET A 78 -0.99 -14.07 17.45
C MET A 78 -1.90 -13.98 18.67
N GLU A 79 -1.64 -13.02 19.57
CA GLU A 79 -2.47 -12.76 20.74
C GLU A 79 -3.91 -12.39 20.32
N THR A 80 -4.04 -11.52 19.31
CA THR A 80 -5.35 -11.14 18.75
C THR A 80 -6.09 -12.34 18.19
N ILE A 81 -5.41 -13.22 17.43
CA ILE A 81 -6.01 -14.45 16.88
C ILE A 81 -6.52 -15.35 18.00
N ARG A 82 -5.72 -15.52 19.05
CA ARG A 82 -6.06 -16.34 20.21
C ARG A 82 -7.26 -15.78 20.99
N ILE A 83 -7.32 -14.45 21.18
CA ILE A 83 -8.45 -13.79 21.84
C ILE A 83 -9.74 -13.94 21.01
N GLN A 84 -9.64 -13.81 19.69
CA GLN A 84 -10.79 -13.93 18.78
C GLN A 84 -11.25 -15.37 18.57
N ASN A 85 -10.35 -16.35 18.72
CA ASN A 85 -10.62 -17.77 18.53
C ASN A 85 -10.02 -18.60 19.68
N PRO A 86 -10.63 -18.55 20.88
CA PRO A 86 -10.07 -19.21 22.07
C PRO A 86 -9.97 -20.74 21.94
N GLU A 87 -10.88 -21.33 21.16
CA GLU A 87 -10.98 -22.77 20.91
C GLU A 87 -10.05 -23.26 19.77
N MET A 88 -9.22 -22.37 19.21
CA MET A 88 -8.32 -22.74 18.12
C MET A 88 -7.29 -23.78 18.61
N PRO A 89 -7.16 -24.94 17.93
CA PRO A 89 -6.16 -25.94 18.29
C PRO A 89 -4.73 -25.39 18.23
N GLN A 90 -3.86 -25.83 19.15
CA GLN A 90 -2.47 -25.36 19.20
C GLN A 90 -1.72 -25.56 17.87
N GLU A 91 -1.91 -26.69 17.19
CA GLU A 91 -1.29 -26.94 15.88
C GLU A 91 -1.71 -25.94 14.81
N ALA A 92 -2.98 -25.50 14.82
CA ALA A 92 -3.47 -24.49 13.90
C ALA A 92 -2.86 -23.12 14.22
N LEU A 93 -2.67 -22.79 15.51
CA LEU A 93 -2.02 -21.55 15.95
C LEU A 93 -0.54 -21.51 15.55
N GLU A 94 0.21 -22.60 15.75
CA GLU A 94 1.61 -22.69 15.31
C GLU A 94 1.74 -22.62 13.78
N THR A 95 0.78 -23.22 13.05
CA THR A 95 0.72 -23.09 11.59
C THR A 95 0.52 -21.63 11.18
N ALA A 96 -0.44 -20.93 11.79
CA ALA A 96 -0.69 -19.51 11.53
C ALA A 96 0.53 -18.64 11.85
N ARG A 97 1.22 -18.93 12.95
CA ARG A 97 2.47 -18.25 13.33
C ARG A 97 3.53 -18.40 12.25
N SER A 98 3.81 -19.64 11.82
CA SER A 98 4.84 -19.90 10.81
C SER A 98 4.55 -19.21 9.47
N ILE A 99 3.28 -19.09 9.09
CA ILE A 99 2.85 -18.36 7.90
C ILE A 99 3.12 -16.87 8.08
N GLN A 100 2.73 -16.28 9.22
CA GLN A 100 2.96 -14.86 9.49
C GLN A 100 4.45 -14.52 9.57
N GLU A 101 5.29 -15.37 10.16
CA GLU A 101 6.74 -15.17 10.21
C GLU A 101 7.32 -15.10 8.79
N LYS A 102 6.96 -16.05 7.92
CA LYS A 102 7.39 -16.04 6.51
C LYS A 102 6.90 -14.80 5.78
N MET A 103 5.62 -14.45 5.93
CA MET A 103 5.02 -13.26 5.31
C MET A 103 5.64 -11.96 5.80
N SER A 104 6.15 -11.96 7.04
CA SER A 104 6.82 -10.82 7.66
C SER A 104 8.31 -10.75 7.32
N SER A 105 8.84 -11.69 6.51
CA SER A 105 10.23 -11.59 6.05
C SER A 105 10.41 -10.31 5.21
N PRO A 106 11.55 -9.60 5.35
CA PRO A 106 11.76 -8.31 4.68
C PRO A 106 11.53 -8.34 3.15
N LEU A 107 11.92 -9.44 2.50
CA LEU A 107 11.77 -9.61 1.07
C LEU A 107 10.31 -9.82 0.66
N ILE A 108 9.57 -10.66 1.38
CA ILE A 108 8.14 -10.91 1.09
C ILE A 108 7.32 -9.66 1.41
N LEU A 109 7.57 -9.00 2.54
CA LEU A 109 6.93 -7.73 2.89
C LEU A 109 7.09 -6.70 1.78
N SER A 110 8.33 -6.53 1.28
CA SER A 110 8.62 -5.57 0.21
C SER A 110 7.88 -5.92 -1.09
N ALA A 111 7.87 -7.19 -1.48
CA ALA A 111 7.17 -7.65 -2.67
C ALA A 111 5.65 -7.43 -2.57
N VAL A 112 5.06 -7.81 -1.43
CA VAL A 112 3.63 -7.63 -1.13
C VAL A 112 3.27 -6.14 -1.16
N GLN A 113 4.10 -5.28 -0.57
CA GLN A 113 3.89 -3.83 -0.57
C GLN A 113 3.87 -3.24 -1.99
N ILE A 114 4.77 -3.67 -2.88
CA ILE A 114 4.76 -3.24 -4.29
C ILE A 114 3.49 -3.71 -5.00
N ILE A 115 3.10 -4.97 -4.82
CA ILE A 115 1.92 -5.54 -5.47
C ILE A 115 0.67 -4.75 -5.06
N PHE A 116 0.46 -4.52 -3.76
CA PHE A 116 -0.68 -3.75 -3.28
C PHE A 116 -0.64 -2.30 -3.76
N ALA A 117 0.52 -1.65 -3.72
CA ALA A 117 0.65 -0.27 -4.21
C ALA A 117 0.32 -0.15 -5.69
N LEU A 118 0.78 -1.10 -6.53
CA LEU A 118 0.47 -1.12 -7.96
C LEU A 118 -1.01 -1.44 -8.21
N PHE A 119 -1.60 -2.36 -7.46
CA PHE A 119 -3.01 -2.71 -7.58
C PHE A 119 -3.93 -1.53 -7.26
N PHE A 120 -3.75 -0.90 -6.10
CA PHE A 120 -4.53 0.27 -5.72
C PHE A 120 -4.19 1.49 -6.59
N GLY A 121 -2.92 1.68 -6.95
CA GLY A 121 -2.48 2.69 -7.89
C GLY A 121 -3.17 2.58 -9.25
N PHE A 122 -3.29 1.35 -9.77
CA PHE A 122 -4.04 1.06 -10.97
C PHE A 122 -5.53 1.44 -10.84
N ILE A 123 -6.21 1.01 -9.77
CA ILE A 123 -7.62 1.33 -9.54
C ILE A 123 -7.85 2.85 -9.45
N VAL A 124 -7.07 3.53 -8.62
CA VAL A 124 -7.21 4.98 -8.40
C VAL A 124 -6.90 5.75 -9.68
N SER A 125 -5.86 5.34 -10.43
CA SER A 125 -5.50 6.00 -11.68
C SER A 125 -6.49 5.74 -12.81
N LEU A 126 -7.15 4.59 -12.82
CA LEU A 126 -8.25 4.31 -13.73
C LEU A 126 -9.43 5.25 -13.46
N ILE A 127 -9.90 5.32 -12.22
CA ILE A 127 -11.04 6.16 -11.81
C ILE A 127 -10.71 7.64 -12.04
N SER A 128 -9.58 8.10 -11.50
CA SER A 128 -9.11 9.48 -11.63
C SER A 128 -8.83 9.86 -13.08
N GLY A 129 -8.25 8.94 -13.85
CA GLY A 129 -7.96 9.13 -15.25
C GLY A 129 -9.22 9.32 -16.09
N LEU A 130 -10.28 8.55 -15.82
CA LEU A 130 -11.58 8.73 -16.48
C LEU A 130 -12.22 10.08 -16.16
N ILE A 131 -12.07 10.58 -14.93
CA ILE A 131 -12.59 11.89 -14.51
C ILE A 131 -11.83 13.04 -15.20
N VAL A 132 -10.50 12.95 -15.27
CA VAL A 132 -9.64 14.06 -15.76
C VAL A 132 -9.42 14.00 -17.27
N LYS A 133 -9.77 12.89 -17.92
CA LYS A 133 -9.58 12.63 -19.36
C LYS A 133 -10.06 13.81 -20.21
N LYS A 134 -9.17 14.30 -21.07
CA LYS A 134 -9.51 15.22 -22.14
C LYS A 134 -8.70 14.84 -23.36
N SER A 135 -9.36 14.24 -24.35
CA SER A 135 -8.75 13.88 -25.63
C SER A 135 -8.66 15.11 -26.52
N ARG A 136 -7.62 15.16 -27.37
CA ARG A 136 -7.66 16.02 -28.55
C ARG A 136 -8.76 15.47 -29.45
N ALA A 137 -9.63 16.34 -29.95
CA ALA A 137 -10.44 15.97 -31.10
C ALA A 137 -9.43 15.61 -32.21
N GLN A 138 -9.56 14.40 -32.75
CA GLN A 138 -8.83 14.01 -33.96
C GLN A 138 -9.35 14.84 -35.12
#